data_AF-A0A2S5MUM7-F1
#
_entry.id   AF-A0A2S5MUM7-F1
#
_cell.length_a   1.000
_cell.length_b   1.000
_cell.length_c   1.000
_cell.angle_alpha   90.00
_cell.angle_beta   90.00
_cell.angle_gamma   90.00
#
_symmetry.space_group_name_H-M   'P 1'
#
loop_
_entity.id
_entity.type
_entity.pdbx_description
1 polymer ?
#
loop_
_entity_poly.entity_id
_entity_poly.type
_entity_poly.pdbx_seq_one_letter_code
_entity_poly.pdbx_strand_id
1 'polypeptide(L)'
;MIDGQKPRRAKDVLFMAGYQNTVILVTAARWVVAYRHGYERTNNEISPSNLEIELLIGRHKQLPACVNQIRGAIGPYPGLIAFLHYVNSFVAKYPDTSLEFVEVFKTGVPSRPGCPAHRLREYFIKERSSGVTLKREDHFRLLVGTWNAFIGQGEVTRLSKPKSVWLYGVDKDRLWVPDSLKPEQAAP
;
A
#
# COMPACT_ATOMS: atom_id res chain seq x y z
N MET A 1 9.02 -13.14 40.10
CA MET A 1 8.28 -13.64 38.92
C MET A 1 8.18 -12.46 37.97
N ILE A 2 9.00 -12.42 36.93
CA ILE A 2 9.07 -11.25 36.04
C ILE A 2 7.85 -11.32 35.12
N ASP A 3 7.02 -10.27 35.17
CA ASP A 3 5.86 -10.08 34.31
C ASP A 3 6.21 -10.39 32.85
N GLY A 4 5.47 -11.33 32.27
CA GLY A 4 5.55 -11.66 30.85
C GLY A 4 5.15 -10.44 30.02
N GLN A 5 6.14 -9.61 29.67
CA GLN A 5 5.91 -8.47 28.78
C GLN A 5 5.35 -9.00 27.47
N LYS A 6 4.16 -8.51 27.09
CA LYS A 6 3.56 -8.82 25.78
C LYS A 6 4.62 -8.55 24.69
N PRO A 7 4.79 -9.47 23.73
CA PRO A 7 5.73 -9.26 22.65
C PRO A 7 5.39 -7.95 21.92
N ARG A 8 6.39 -7.07 21.79
CA ARG A 8 6.24 -5.75 21.15
C ARG A 8 5.79 -5.95 19.70
N ARG A 9 4.81 -5.18 19.25
CA ARG A 9 4.33 -5.26 17.85
C ARG A 9 5.25 -4.45 16.95
N ALA A 10 5.32 -4.77 15.65
CA ALA A 10 6.15 -4.03 14.68
C ALA A 10 5.94 -2.50 14.75
N LYS A 11 4.69 -2.05 14.91
CA LYS A 11 4.38 -0.61 15.03
C LYS A 11 5.03 0.07 16.24
N ASP A 12 5.22 -0.67 17.33
CA ASP A 12 5.79 -0.17 18.59
C ASP A 12 7.31 -0.11 18.46
N VAL A 13 7.92 -1.12 17.85
CA VAL A 13 9.36 -1.14 17.53
C VAL A 13 9.72 0.01 16.59
N LEU A 14 8.97 0.20 15.52
CA LEU A 14 9.18 1.31 14.59
C LEU A 14 8.97 2.67 15.24
N PHE A 15 8.02 2.78 16.18
CA PHE A 15 7.78 4.04 16.88
C PHE A 15 8.98 4.41 17.76
N MET A 16 9.53 3.45 18.50
CA MET A 16 10.76 3.66 19.29
C MET A 16 11.98 3.97 18.41
N ALA A 17 12.02 3.47 17.18
CA ALA A 17 13.04 3.80 16.19
C ALA A 17 12.84 5.20 15.54
N GLY A 18 11.86 5.98 15.99
CA GLY A 18 11.61 7.35 15.54
C GLY A 18 10.71 7.49 14.31
N TYR A 19 10.13 6.40 13.80
CA TYR A 19 9.20 6.48 12.68
C TYR A 19 7.85 7.06 13.10
N GLN A 20 7.28 7.89 12.21
CA GLN A 20 5.93 8.43 12.35
C GLN A 20 4.92 7.56 11.60
N ASN A 21 3.63 7.72 11.91
CA ASN A 21 2.54 7.02 11.21
C ASN A 21 2.73 5.49 11.13
N THR A 22 3.28 4.88 12.19
CA THR A 22 3.80 3.50 12.16
C THR A 22 2.75 2.46 11.80
N VAL A 23 1.47 2.69 12.14
CA VAL A 23 0.37 1.81 11.72
C VAL A 23 0.21 1.78 10.19
N ILE A 24 0.26 2.95 9.54
CA ILE A 24 0.16 3.08 8.08
C ILE A 24 1.42 2.48 7.44
N LEU A 25 2.60 2.76 8.02
CA LEU A 25 3.87 2.24 7.54
C LEU A 25 3.92 0.70 7.56
N VAL A 26 3.53 0.07 8.67
CA VAL A 26 3.42 -1.39 8.77
C VAL A 26 2.41 -1.93 7.75
N THR A 27 1.28 -1.24 7.56
CA THR A 27 0.25 -1.65 6.60
C THR A 27 0.77 -1.58 5.16
N ALA A 28 1.51 -0.53 4.81
CA ALA A 28 2.13 -0.37 3.51
C ALA A 28 3.22 -1.43 3.27
N ALA A 29 4.07 -1.68 4.26
CA ALA A 29 5.06 -2.75 4.22
C ALA A 29 4.42 -4.13 4.00
N ARG A 30 3.31 -4.43 4.70
CA ARG A 30 2.54 -5.67 4.46
C ARG A 30 2.00 -5.76 3.04
N TRP A 31 1.60 -4.65 2.43
CA TRP A 31 1.19 -4.64 1.02
C TRP A 31 2.35 -4.88 0.06
N VAL A 32 3.56 -4.41 0.37
CA VAL A 32 4.78 -4.76 -0.40
C VAL A 32 5.00 -6.27 -0.39
N VAL A 33 4.93 -6.90 0.80
CA VAL A 33 5.06 -8.37 0.94
C VAL A 33 3.95 -9.09 0.17
N ALA A 34 2.69 -8.69 0.39
CA ALA A 34 1.55 -9.29 -0.28
C ALA A 34 1.65 -9.22 -1.80
N TYR A 35 2.07 -8.08 -2.36
CA TYR A 35 2.15 -7.90 -3.81
C TYR A 35 3.22 -8.82 -4.44
N ARG A 36 4.36 -9.00 -3.77
CA ARG A 36 5.43 -9.93 -4.19
C ARG A 36 4.87 -11.34 -4.37
N HIS A 37 4.19 -11.86 -3.37
CA HIS A 37 3.72 -13.23 -3.34
C HIS A 37 2.37 -13.47 -4.04
N GLY A 38 1.81 -12.43 -4.65
CA GLY A 38 0.46 -12.44 -5.22
C GLY A 38 -0.54 -11.87 -4.22
N TYR A 39 -1.08 -10.68 -4.53
CA TYR A 39 -1.97 -9.90 -3.66
C TYR A 39 -3.26 -10.65 -3.23
N GLU A 40 -3.61 -11.72 -3.95
CA GLU A 40 -4.77 -12.58 -3.68
C GLU A 40 -4.54 -13.49 -2.46
N ARG A 41 -3.29 -13.66 -2.01
CA ARG A 41 -2.92 -14.50 -0.86
C ARG A 41 -2.97 -13.75 0.49
N THR A 42 -3.61 -12.59 0.51
CA THR A 42 -3.56 -11.63 1.64
C THR A 42 -4.36 -12.02 2.87
N ASN A 43 -5.25 -13.02 2.77
CA ASN A 43 -6.25 -13.27 3.80
C ASN A 43 -5.85 -14.21 4.93
N ASN A 44 -4.61 -14.75 4.97
CA ASN A 44 -3.95 -15.36 6.14
C ASN A 44 -2.67 -16.14 5.76
N GLU A 45 -2.43 -16.39 4.47
CA GLU A 45 -1.28 -17.18 4.03
C GLU A 45 0.05 -16.43 4.19
N ILE A 46 0.01 -15.10 4.18
CA ILE A 46 1.21 -14.27 4.13
C ILE A 46 1.12 -13.17 5.19
N SER A 47 1.56 -13.52 6.40
CA SER A 47 1.64 -12.61 7.53
C SER A 47 3.12 -12.42 7.90
N PRO A 48 3.79 -11.35 7.39
CA PRO A 48 5.18 -11.09 7.74
C PRO A 48 5.33 -10.85 9.23
N SER A 49 6.38 -11.43 9.81
CA SER A 49 6.83 -11.22 11.18
C SER A 49 7.26 -9.76 11.41
N ASN A 50 7.39 -9.37 12.68
CA ASN A 50 7.85 -8.01 13.02
C ASN A 50 9.26 -7.74 12.47
N LEU A 51 10.16 -8.73 12.55
CA LEU A 51 11.52 -8.63 12.02
C LEU A 51 11.52 -8.45 10.50
N GLU A 52 10.69 -9.20 9.77
CA GLU A 52 10.57 -9.03 8.32
C GLU A 52 10.08 -7.62 7.95
N ILE A 53 9.14 -7.06 8.72
CA ILE A 53 8.68 -5.68 8.52
C ILE A 53 9.80 -4.67 8.78
N GLU A 54 10.59 -4.86 9.84
CA GLU A 54 11.72 -3.99 10.17
C GLU A 54 12.82 -4.06 9.10
N LEU A 55 13.19 -5.26 8.66
CA LEU A 55 14.16 -5.47 7.57
C LEU A 55 13.67 -4.85 6.26
N LEU A 56 12.39 -5.00 5.94
CA LEU A 56 11.77 -4.40 4.76
C LEU A 56 11.86 -2.87 4.81
N ILE A 57 11.51 -2.25 5.94
CA ILE A 57 11.57 -0.79 6.11
C ILE A 57 13.02 -0.29 6.07
N GLY A 58 13.96 -1.02 6.68
CA GLY A 58 15.38 -0.70 6.65
C GLY A 58 15.99 -0.71 5.24
N ARG A 59 15.49 -1.59 4.36
CA ARG A 59 15.89 -1.65 2.94
C ARG A 59 15.19 -0.58 2.10
N HIS A 60 13.87 -0.43 2.29
CA HIS A 60 13.04 0.49 1.52
C HIS A 60 12.90 1.83 2.24
N LYS A 61 14.04 2.54 2.39
CA LYS A 61 14.16 3.77 3.18
C LYS A 61 13.23 4.91 2.74
N GLN A 62 12.70 4.85 1.52
CA GLN A 62 11.78 5.84 0.97
C GLN A 62 10.32 5.58 1.36
N LEU A 63 9.97 4.36 1.79
CA LEU A 63 8.60 4.01 2.17
C LEU A 63 8.03 4.90 3.30
N PRO A 64 8.77 5.22 4.38
CA PRO A 64 8.31 6.18 5.39
C PRO A 64 7.99 7.57 4.83
N ALA A 65 8.77 8.07 3.85
CA ALA A 65 8.51 9.36 3.22
C ALA A 65 7.18 9.32 2.44
N CYS A 66 6.92 8.25 1.69
CA CYS A 66 5.63 8.06 0.99
C CYS A 66 4.45 8.02 1.96
N VAL A 67 4.61 7.38 3.12
CA VAL A 67 3.57 7.35 4.16
C VAL A 67 3.25 8.76 4.66
N ASN A 68 4.27 9.61 4.82
CA ASN A 68 4.04 10.98 5.25
C ASN A 68 3.40 11.84 4.16
N GLN A 69 3.72 11.61 2.88
CA GLN A 69 3.17 12.37 1.74
C GLN A 69 1.68 12.13 1.52
N ILE A 70 1.16 10.95 1.88
CA ILE A 70 -0.27 10.62 1.75
C ILE A 70 -1.13 11.13 2.93
N ARG A 71 -0.57 11.90 3.87
CA ARG A 71 -1.33 12.42 5.02
C ARG A 71 -2.54 13.22 4.53
N GLY A 72 -3.71 12.89 5.07
CA GLY A 72 -4.98 13.52 4.68
C GLY A 72 -5.65 12.92 3.43
N ALA A 73 -5.05 11.92 2.78
CA ALA A 73 -5.68 11.24 1.66
C ALA A 73 -6.97 10.52 2.08
N ILE A 74 -8.06 10.77 1.35
CA ILE A 74 -9.35 10.10 1.51
C ILE A 74 -9.51 9.13 0.35
N GLY A 75 -9.70 7.84 0.64
CA GLY A 75 -9.88 6.82 -0.38
C GLY A 75 -9.94 5.42 0.25
N PRO A 76 -9.30 4.41 -0.37
CA PRO A 76 -9.15 3.12 0.29
C PRO A 76 -8.26 3.23 1.53
N TYR A 77 -7.88 2.09 2.12
CA TYR A 77 -6.97 2.06 3.27
C TYR A 77 -5.71 2.91 3.02
N PRO A 78 -5.35 3.85 3.92
CA PRO A 78 -4.18 4.72 3.73
C PRO A 78 -2.88 3.96 3.47
N GLY A 79 -2.66 2.82 4.16
CA GLY A 79 -1.48 1.99 3.92
C GLY A 79 -1.40 1.42 2.50
N LEU A 80 -2.56 1.19 1.85
CA LEU A 80 -2.60 0.75 0.46
C LEU A 80 -2.26 1.89 -0.52
N ILE A 81 -2.72 3.12 -0.24
CA ILE A 81 -2.33 4.32 -1.01
C ILE A 81 -0.83 4.58 -0.88
N ALA A 82 -0.28 4.49 0.34
CA ALA A 82 1.16 4.64 0.58
C ALA A 82 1.99 3.58 -0.15
N PHE A 83 1.55 2.31 -0.12
CA PHE A 83 2.17 1.24 -0.90
C PHE A 83 2.19 1.58 -2.39
N LEU A 84 1.05 1.98 -2.95
CA LEU A 84 0.93 2.30 -4.37
C LEU A 84 1.86 3.46 -4.73
N HIS A 85 1.86 4.51 -3.90
CA HIS A 85 2.71 5.67 -4.09
C HIS A 85 4.20 5.30 -4.07
N TYR A 86 4.60 4.49 -3.09
CA TYR A 86 5.97 4.00 -2.96
C TYR A 86 6.42 3.19 -4.19
N VAL A 87 5.64 2.17 -4.56
CA VAL A 87 6.01 1.29 -5.66
C VAL A 87 6.09 2.07 -6.97
N ASN A 88 5.12 2.95 -7.24
CA ASN A 88 5.13 3.70 -8.48
C ASN A 88 6.24 4.75 -8.52
N SER A 89 6.51 5.44 -7.41
CA SER A 89 7.54 6.48 -7.36
C SER A 89 8.94 5.92 -7.46
N PHE A 90 9.24 4.84 -6.73
CA PHE A 90 10.61 4.37 -6.53
C PHE A 90 10.96 3.08 -7.25
N VAL A 91 9.97 2.26 -7.61
CA VAL A 91 10.21 0.97 -8.30
C VAL A 91 9.91 1.11 -9.79
N ALA A 92 8.72 1.62 -10.12
CA ALA A 92 8.32 1.86 -11.51
C ALA A 92 8.84 3.19 -12.09
N LYS A 93 9.39 4.08 -11.24
CA LYS A 93 10.00 5.37 -11.61
C LYS A 93 9.02 6.40 -12.20
N TYR A 94 7.82 6.50 -11.64
CA TYR A 94 6.82 7.54 -11.93
C TYR A 94 6.57 8.46 -10.72
N PRO A 95 7.58 9.16 -10.18
CA PRO A 95 7.43 9.93 -8.93
C PRO A 95 6.38 11.05 -9.05
N ASP A 96 6.45 11.87 -10.11
CA ASP A 96 5.57 13.03 -10.28
C ASP A 96 4.12 12.60 -10.54
N THR A 97 3.91 11.66 -11.47
CA THR A 97 2.58 11.11 -11.77
C THR A 97 1.98 10.39 -10.55
N SER A 98 2.81 9.73 -9.75
CA SER A 98 2.35 9.08 -8.53
C SER A 98 1.92 10.08 -7.47
N LEU A 99 2.66 11.19 -7.33
CA LEU A 99 2.29 12.28 -6.43
C LEU A 99 1.01 12.98 -6.91
N GLU A 100 0.89 13.28 -8.19
CA GLU A 100 -0.33 13.84 -8.79
C GLU A 100 -1.55 12.98 -8.48
N PHE A 101 -1.43 11.65 -8.64
CA PHE A 101 -2.47 10.70 -8.28
C PHE A 101 -2.86 10.78 -6.80
N VAL A 102 -1.87 10.84 -5.89
CA VAL A 102 -2.09 10.97 -4.44
C VAL A 102 -2.76 12.30 -4.08
N GLU A 103 -2.35 13.40 -4.71
CA GLU A 103 -2.93 14.72 -4.45
C GLU A 103 -4.43 14.78 -4.76
N VAL A 104 -4.92 14.02 -5.73
CA VAL A 104 -6.36 13.90 -5.98
C VAL A 104 -7.10 13.30 -4.77
N PHE A 105 -6.52 12.28 -4.09
CA PHE A 105 -7.14 11.71 -2.88
C PHE A 105 -7.13 12.69 -1.71
N LYS A 106 -6.13 13.58 -1.63
CA LYS A 106 -6.00 14.59 -0.57
C LYS A 106 -6.95 15.77 -0.79
N THR A 107 -6.90 16.35 -1.97
CA THR A 107 -7.59 17.61 -2.29
C THR A 107 -9.02 17.40 -2.78
N GLY A 108 -9.31 16.25 -3.38
CA GLY A 108 -10.55 16.04 -4.13
C GLY A 108 -10.60 16.83 -5.46
N VAL A 109 -9.53 17.52 -5.85
CA VAL A 109 -9.46 18.22 -7.13
C VAL A 109 -8.99 17.23 -8.20
N PRO A 110 -9.75 17.01 -9.29
CA PRO A 110 -9.32 16.14 -10.37
C PRO A 110 -8.12 16.76 -11.09
N SER A 111 -7.12 15.94 -11.42
CA SER A 111 -5.94 16.44 -12.15
C SER A 111 -6.20 16.70 -13.64
N ARG A 112 -7.30 16.13 -14.18
CA ARG A 112 -7.78 16.33 -15.55
C ARG A 112 -9.28 16.00 -15.68
N PRO A 113 -9.97 16.44 -16.75
CA PRO A 113 -11.31 15.94 -17.07
C PRO A 113 -11.33 14.41 -17.12
N GLY A 114 -12.37 13.78 -16.54
CA GLY A 114 -12.46 12.32 -16.49
C GLY A 114 -11.45 11.62 -15.58
N CYS A 115 -10.75 12.34 -14.69
CA CYS A 115 -9.70 11.81 -13.80
C CYS A 115 -10.13 10.51 -13.07
N PRO A 116 -9.45 9.37 -13.33
CA PRO A 116 -9.76 8.10 -12.67
C PRO A 116 -9.61 8.16 -11.15
N ALA A 117 -8.56 8.82 -10.64
CA ALA A 117 -8.30 8.96 -9.21
C ALA A 117 -9.45 9.66 -8.48
N HIS A 118 -9.99 10.72 -9.09
CA HIS A 118 -11.10 11.47 -8.54
C HIS A 118 -12.36 10.60 -8.48
N ARG A 119 -12.66 9.86 -9.55
CA ARG A 119 -13.79 8.92 -9.56
C ARG A 119 -13.67 7.87 -8.46
N LEU A 120 -12.46 7.32 -8.24
CA LEU A 120 -12.23 6.32 -7.20
C LEU A 120 -12.39 6.90 -5.79
N ARG A 121 -11.90 8.11 -5.55
CA ARG A 121 -12.12 8.83 -4.29
C ARG A 121 -13.62 8.97 -4.00
N GLU A 122 -14.38 9.48 -4.96
CA GLU A 122 -15.83 9.66 -4.82
C GLU A 122 -16.57 8.34 -4.60
N TYR A 123 -16.13 7.27 -5.27
CA TYR A 123 -16.64 5.93 -5.05
C TYR A 123 -16.45 5.47 -3.59
N PHE A 124 -15.27 5.67 -3.01
CA PHE A 124 -15.00 5.30 -1.61
C PHE A 124 -15.72 6.18 -0.59
N ILE A 125 -15.93 7.47 -0.89
CA ILE A 125 -16.76 8.34 -0.05
C ILE A 125 -18.20 7.80 -0.01
N LYS A 126 -18.75 7.41 -1.16
CA LYS A 126 -20.08 6.80 -1.25
C LYS A 126 -20.16 5.44 -0.58
N GLU A 127 -19.16 4.58 -0.75
CA GLU A 127 -19.12 3.25 -0.13
C GLU A 127 -19.13 3.35 1.40
N ARG A 128 -18.38 4.26 1.99
CA ARG A 128 -18.42 4.51 3.45
C ARG A 128 -19.80 4.91 3.95
N SER A 129 -20.61 5.56 3.10
CA SER A 129 -21.99 5.96 3.44
C SER A 129 -23.03 4.86 3.20
N SER A 130 -22.73 3.85 2.38
CA SER A 130 -23.70 2.83 1.97
C SER A 130 -23.81 1.65 2.94
N GLY A 131 -22.86 1.50 3.88
CA GLY A 131 -22.80 0.37 4.82
C GLY A 131 -22.36 -0.96 4.19
N VAL A 132 -22.10 -1.00 2.88
CA VAL A 132 -21.60 -2.18 2.18
C VAL A 132 -20.09 -2.20 2.24
N THR A 133 -19.51 -3.12 3.03
CA THR A 133 -18.06 -3.24 3.17
C THR A 133 -17.47 -4.06 2.02
N LEU A 134 -16.56 -3.46 1.26
CA LEU A 134 -15.76 -4.17 0.26
C LEU A 134 -14.66 -5.04 0.89
N LYS A 135 -14.33 -6.14 0.19
CA LYS A 135 -13.17 -6.97 0.55
C LYS A 135 -11.88 -6.21 0.32
N ARG A 136 -10.86 -6.51 1.13
CA ARG A 136 -9.51 -5.90 1.02
C ARG A 136 -8.88 -6.10 -0.37
N GLU A 137 -9.10 -7.26 -0.99
CA GLU A 137 -8.67 -7.56 -2.36
C GLU A 137 -9.36 -6.67 -3.40
N ASP A 138 -10.64 -6.35 -3.21
CA ASP A 138 -11.38 -5.46 -4.10
C ASP A 138 -10.83 -4.03 -4.02
N HIS A 139 -10.45 -3.56 -2.83
CA HIS A 139 -9.75 -2.28 -2.67
C HIS A 139 -8.44 -2.25 -3.45
N PHE A 140 -7.66 -3.32 -3.36
CA PHE A 140 -6.41 -3.46 -4.12
C PHE A 140 -6.67 -3.41 -5.62
N ARG A 141 -7.59 -4.25 -6.12
CA ARG A 141 -7.94 -4.33 -7.55
C ARG A 141 -8.46 -3.01 -8.10
N LEU A 142 -9.37 -2.35 -7.39
CA LEU A 142 -9.89 -1.04 -7.79
C LEU A 142 -8.79 0.02 -7.83
N LEU A 143 -7.92 0.07 -6.81
CA LEU A 143 -6.86 1.06 -6.75
C LEU A 143 -5.83 0.87 -7.87
N VAL A 144 -5.36 -0.36 -8.08
CA VAL A 144 -4.39 -0.67 -9.15
C VAL A 144 -5.00 -0.47 -10.53
N GLY A 145 -6.25 -0.93 -10.75
CA GLY A 145 -6.96 -0.71 -12.01
C GLY A 145 -7.12 0.78 -12.33
N THR A 146 -7.45 1.58 -11.31
CA THR A 146 -7.58 3.04 -11.44
C THR A 146 -6.22 3.70 -11.71
N TRP A 147 -5.16 3.25 -11.05
CA TRP A 147 -3.80 3.71 -11.35
C TRP A 147 -3.41 3.43 -12.79
N ASN A 148 -3.66 2.21 -13.28
CA ASN A 148 -3.36 1.83 -14.65
C ASN A 148 -4.12 2.71 -15.67
N ALA A 149 -5.40 3.01 -15.40
CA ALA A 149 -6.16 3.97 -16.21
C ALA A 149 -5.61 5.40 -16.10
N PHE A 150 -5.13 5.79 -14.91
CA PHE A 150 -4.57 7.11 -14.67
C PHE A 150 -3.28 7.34 -15.49
N ILE A 151 -2.35 6.39 -15.49
CA ILE A 151 -1.11 6.50 -16.28
C ILE A 151 -1.35 6.34 -17.77
N GLY A 152 -2.29 5.50 -18.18
CA GLY A 152 -2.65 5.31 -19.59
C GLY A 152 -3.42 6.49 -20.20
N GLN A 153 -3.56 7.60 -19.46
CA GLN A 153 -4.35 8.77 -19.83
C GLN A 153 -5.82 8.47 -20.19
N GLY A 154 -6.34 7.31 -19.77
CA GLY A 154 -7.72 6.93 -20.01
C GLY A 154 -8.69 7.79 -19.20
N GLU A 155 -9.86 8.04 -19.77
CA GLU A 155 -11.02 8.52 -19.05
C GLU A 155 -11.79 7.34 -18.46
N VAL A 156 -12.21 7.46 -17.21
CA VAL A 156 -13.06 6.44 -16.57
C VAL A 156 -14.44 7.03 -16.33
N THR A 157 -15.40 6.60 -17.15
CA THR A 157 -16.82 6.91 -16.98
C THR A 157 -17.45 6.06 -15.87
N ARG A 158 -17.00 4.81 -15.72
CA ARG A 158 -17.47 3.87 -14.70
C ARG A 158 -16.32 3.03 -14.15
N LEU A 159 -16.22 2.96 -12.82
CA LEU A 159 -15.33 2.02 -12.15
C LEU A 159 -15.92 0.62 -12.24
N SER A 160 -15.19 -0.30 -12.86
CA SER A 160 -15.44 -1.73 -12.80
C SER A 160 -14.39 -2.38 -11.90
N LYS A 161 -14.78 -3.42 -11.17
CA LYS A 161 -13.84 -4.24 -10.42
C LYS A 161 -13.11 -5.16 -11.40
N PRO A 162 -11.80 -4.98 -11.65
CA PRO A 162 -11.08 -5.87 -12.55
C PRO A 162 -10.99 -7.27 -11.93
N LYS A 163 -11.06 -8.32 -12.76
CA LYS A 163 -10.91 -9.72 -12.28
C LYS A 163 -9.47 -9.98 -11.80
N SER A 164 -8.50 -9.40 -12.50
CA SER A 164 -7.08 -9.45 -12.16
C SER A 164 -6.42 -8.10 -12.44
N VAL A 165 -5.37 -7.78 -11.69
CA VAL A 165 -4.59 -6.54 -11.88
C VAL A 165 -3.10 -6.81 -11.68
N TRP A 166 -2.27 -6.02 -12.37
CA TRP A 166 -0.84 -5.90 -12.13
C TRP A 166 -0.45 -4.44 -12.23
N LEU A 167 0.60 -4.04 -11.51
CA LEU A 167 1.18 -2.70 -11.65
C LEU A 167 2.11 -2.69 -12.87
N TYR A 168 1.83 -1.80 -13.83
CA TYR A 168 2.71 -1.60 -14.97
C TYR A 168 4.10 -1.12 -14.52
N GLY A 169 5.15 -1.68 -15.12
CA GLY A 169 6.53 -1.28 -14.88
C GLY A 169 7.12 -1.72 -13.54
N VAL A 170 6.41 -2.56 -12.77
CA VAL A 170 6.89 -3.05 -11.47
C VAL A 170 7.44 -4.46 -11.59
N ASP A 171 8.76 -4.57 -11.49
CA ASP A 171 9.46 -5.83 -11.26
C ASP A 171 9.32 -6.25 -9.78
N LYS A 172 8.60 -7.36 -9.54
CA LYS A 172 8.30 -7.86 -8.19
C LYS A 172 9.55 -8.32 -7.43
N ASP A 173 10.62 -8.68 -8.13
CA ASP A 173 11.84 -9.16 -7.49
C ASP A 173 12.63 -8.02 -6.85
N ARG A 174 12.43 -6.79 -7.31
CA ARG A 174 13.01 -5.58 -6.70
C ARG A 174 12.39 -5.21 -5.35
N LEU A 175 11.28 -5.85 -4.97
CA LEU A 175 10.55 -5.54 -3.74
C LEU A 175 11.05 -6.28 -2.49
N TRP A 176 12.00 -7.21 -2.61
CA TRP A 176 12.34 -8.13 -1.52
C TRP A 176 13.81 -8.15 -1.10
N VAL A 177 14.05 -8.86 0.01
CA VAL A 177 15.34 -9.11 0.66
C VAL A 177 15.71 -10.59 0.41
N PRO A 178 16.93 -10.95 0.00
CA PRO A 178 17.29 -12.36 -0.23
C PRO A 178 17.01 -13.25 0.99
N ASP A 179 16.64 -14.51 0.74
CA ASP A 179 16.25 -15.49 1.77
C ASP A 179 17.34 -15.72 2.84
N SER A 180 18.58 -15.30 2.57
CA SER A 180 19.73 -15.34 3.47
C SER A 180 19.62 -14.46 4.72
N LEU A 181 18.58 -13.61 4.83
CA LEU A 181 18.33 -12.76 6.00
C LEU A 181 17.14 -13.24 6.85
N LYS A 182 16.52 -14.38 6.50
CA LYS A 182 15.63 -15.08 7.42
C LYS A 182 16.49 -15.65 8.55
N PRO A 183 16.23 -15.34 9.83
CA PRO A 183 16.82 -16.14 10.89
C PRO A 183 16.43 -17.60 10.63
N GLU A 184 17.41 -18.50 10.72
CA GLU A 184 17.18 -19.95 10.66
C GLU A 184 15.91 -20.24 11.44
N GLN A 185 14.94 -20.87 10.78
CA GLN A 185 13.77 -21.38 11.47
C GLN A 185 14.32 -22.25 12.60
N ALA A 186 14.22 -21.77 13.83
CA ALA A 186 14.53 -22.57 15.00
C ALA A 186 13.58 -23.76 14.93
N ALA A 187 14.13 -24.90 14.49
CA ALA A 187 13.43 -26.15 14.43
C ALA A 187 12.94 -26.50 15.86
N PRO A 188 11.78 -27.14 16.00
CA PRO A 188 11.21 -27.49 17.30
C PRO A 188 12.14 -28.40 18.12
#